data_AF-A0A9E3RET4-F1
#
_entry.id   AF-A0A9E3RET4-F1
#
_cell.length_a   1.000
_cell.length_b   1.000
_cell.length_c   1.000
_cell.angle_alpha   90.00
_cell.angle_beta   90.00
_cell.angle_gamma   90.00
#
_symmetry.space_group_name_H-M   'P 1'
#
loop_
_entity.id
_entity.type
_entity.pdbx_description
1 polymer ?
#
loop_
_entity_poly.entity_id
_entity_poly.type
_entity_poly.pdbx_seq_one_letter_code
_entity_poly.pdbx_strand_id
1 'polypeptide(L)'
;MNEVEKITAELVQRHFDLPAENDAASSLEQIRAALIEKLNFLLDHDLEKLLWILYRIDVSEQKAKAALAEKSDQPPAEVLADLIIQRQWQKAVTRLNYRSGMKENDDDSFPEH
;
A
#
# COMPACT_ATOMS: atom_id res chain seq x y z
N MET A 1 -15.11 -0.02 -5.97
CA MET A 1 -13.68 0.35 -6.10
C MET A 1 -13.31 0.59 -7.56
N ASN A 2 -12.64 1.69 -7.85
CA ASN A 2 -11.95 1.91 -9.12
C ASN A 2 -10.72 0.98 -9.25
N GLU A 3 -10.09 0.94 -10.43
CA GLU A 3 -8.98 0.01 -10.65
C GLU A 3 -7.74 0.31 -9.79
N VAL A 4 -7.48 1.60 -9.51
CA VAL A 4 -6.37 2.01 -8.63
C VAL A 4 -6.60 1.49 -7.21
N GLU A 5 -7.81 1.65 -6.68
CA GLU A 5 -8.21 1.19 -5.35
C GLU A 5 -8.10 -0.32 -5.22
N LYS A 6 -8.51 -1.09 -6.24
CA LYS A 6 -8.36 -2.55 -6.25
C LYS A 6 -6.89 -2.98 -6.17
N ILE A 7 -6.02 -2.37 -6.97
CA ILE A 7 -4.58 -2.71 -6.94
C ILE A 7 -3.96 -2.29 -5.60
N THR A 8 -4.36 -1.13 -5.07
CA THR A 8 -3.90 -0.64 -3.76
C THR A 8 -4.29 -1.62 -2.66
N ALA A 9 -5.55 -2.04 -2.63
CA ALA A 9 -6.10 -3.04 -1.73
C ALA A 9 -5.31 -4.35 -1.78
N GLU A 10 -5.12 -4.91 -2.98
CA GLU A 10 -4.36 -6.15 -3.19
C GLU A 10 -2.92 -6.08 -2.67
N LEU A 11 -2.24 -4.94 -2.91
CA LEU A 11 -0.88 -4.74 -2.43
C LEU A 11 -0.83 -4.71 -0.90
N VAL A 12 -1.70 -3.94 -0.27
CA VAL A 12 -1.78 -3.85 1.19
C VAL A 12 -2.09 -5.21 1.81
N GLN A 13 -3.10 -5.90 1.31
CA GLN A 13 -3.49 -7.22 1.81
C GLN A 13 -2.33 -8.23 1.72
N ARG A 14 -1.61 -8.24 0.59
CA ARG A 14 -0.45 -9.13 0.41
C ARG A 14 0.72 -8.80 1.34
N HIS A 15 1.00 -7.52 1.58
CA HIS A 15 2.13 -7.11 2.42
C HIS A 15 1.89 -7.36 3.91
N PHE A 16 0.64 -7.28 4.35
CA PHE A 16 0.25 -7.40 5.75
C PHE A 16 -0.45 -8.72 6.10
N ASP A 17 -0.56 -9.63 5.13
CA ASP A 17 -1.25 -10.92 5.27
C ASP A 17 -2.67 -10.73 5.81
N LEU A 18 -3.37 -9.74 5.25
CA LEU A 18 -4.76 -9.47 5.59
C LEU A 18 -5.67 -10.37 4.76
N PRO A 19 -6.79 -10.84 5.32
CA PRO A 19 -7.74 -11.63 4.55
C PRO A 19 -8.20 -10.84 3.34
N ALA A 20 -8.06 -11.45 2.16
CA ALA A 20 -8.82 -11.07 1.00
C ALA A 20 -10.26 -11.49 1.29
N GLU A 21 -11.05 -10.60 1.88
CA GLU A 21 -12.48 -10.84 1.98
C GLU A 21 -13.00 -11.11 0.57
N ASN A 22 -13.58 -12.30 0.36
CA ASN A 22 -14.09 -12.76 -0.94
C ASN A 22 -15.28 -11.94 -1.43
N ASP A 23 -15.74 -10.97 -0.64
CA ASP A 23 -16.77 -10.04 -1.06
C ASP A 23 -16.16 -9.00 -2.00
N ALA A 24 -16.67 -9.00 -3.24
CA ALA A 24 -16.39 -7.95 -4.22
C ALA A 24 -16.76 -6.53 -3.74
N ALA A 25 -17.36 -6.41 -2.55
CA ALA A 25 -17.80 -5.21 -1.88
C ALA A 25 -16.80 -4.66 -0.83
N SER A 26 -15.73 -5.39 -0.48
CA SER A 26 -14.81 -4.88 0.54
C SER A 26 -14.22 -3.54 0.09
N SER A 27 -14.47 -2.48 0.86
CA SER A 27 -14.16 -1.09 0.52
C SER A 27 -12.76 -0.71 1.02
N LEU A 28 -12.13 0.33 0.44
CA LEU A 28 -10.76 0.72 0.83
C LEU A 28 -10.71 1.10 2.31
N GLU A 29 -11.80 1.64 2.84
CA GLU A 29 -11.98 1.94 4.27
C GLU A 29 -11.95 0.69 5.16
N GLN A 30 -12.54 -0.43 4.73
CA GLN A 30 -12.49 -1.68 5.50
C GLN A 30 -11.07 -2.26 5.51
N ILE A 31 -10.36 -2.16 4.38
CA ILE A 31 -8.96 -2.58 4.30
C ILE A 31 -8.08 -1.67 5.16
N ARG A 32 -8.36 -0.37 5.18
CA ARG A 32 -7.70 0.58 6.09
C ARG A 32 -7.93 0.18 7.55
N ALA A 33 -9.17 -0.14 7.94
CA ALA A 33 -9.48 -0.56 9.30
C ALA A 33 -8.73 -1.84 9.69
N ALA A 34 -8.75 -2.88 8.84
CA ALA A 34 -8.01 -4.13 9.07
C ALA A 34 -6.49 -3.90 9.12
N LEU A 35 -5.96 -2.99 8.30
CA LEU A 35 -4.56 -2.59 8.35
C LEU A 35 -4.22 -1.92 9.69
N ILE A 36 -5.07 -1.00 10.18
CA ILE A 36 -4.85 -0.33 11.47
C ILE A 36 -4.81 -1.34 12.61
N GLU A 37 -5.74 -2.29 12.65
CA GLU A 37 -5.74 -3.36 13.67
C GLU A 37 -4.46 -4.20 13.60
N LYS A 38 -4.03 -4.57 12.38
CA LYS A 38 -2.78 -5.31 12.18
C LYS A 38 -1.56 -4.51 12.62
N LEU A 39 -1.54 -3.21 12.34
CA LEU A 39 -0.44 -2.32 12.74
C LEU A 39 -0.39 -2.16 14.25
N ASN A 40 -1.53 -1.95 14.92
CA ASN A 40 -1.59 -1.91 16.39
C ASN A 40 -1.03 -3.21 16.99
N PHE A 41 -1.46 -4.37 16.48
CA PHE A 41 -0.91 -5.65 16.92
C PHE A 41 0.61 -5.73 16.73
N LEU A 42 1.13 -5.33 15.56
CA LEU A 42 2.58 -5.36 15.33
C LEU A 42 3.34 -4.35 16.19
N LEU A 43 2.77 -3.18 16.48
CA LEU A 43 3.39 -2.19 17.36
C LEU A 43 3.54 -2.72 18.79
N ASP A 44 2.51 -3.42 19.29
CA ASP A 44 2.49 -3.95 20.65
C ASP A 44 3.28 -5.26 20.79
N HIS A 45 3.33 -6.08 19.75
CA HIS A 45 3.87 -7.44 19.82
C HIS A 45 5.17 -7.67 19.04
N ASP A 46 5.39 -7.00 17.91
CA ASP A 46 6.51 -7.29 16.99
C ASP A 46 6.89 -6.10 16.10
N LEU A 47 7.53 -5.10 16.71
CA LEU A 47 7.96 -3.87 16.03
C LEU A 47 9.02 -4.17 14.96
N GLU A 48 9.90 -5.16 15.18
CA GLU A 48 10.93 -5.53 14.20
C GLU A 48 10.30 -6.03 12.90
N LYS A 49 9.28 -6.90 13.00
CA LYS A 49 8.51 -7.35 11.83
C LYS A 49 7.81 -6.20 11.14
N LEU A 50 7.23 -5.26 11.89
CA LEU A 50 6.64 -4.07 11.30
C LEU A 50 7.65 -3.29 10.45
N LEU A 51 8.82 -2.96 11.02
CA LEU A 51 9.87 -2.22 10.33
C LEU A 51 10.38 -2.97 9.08
N TRP A 52 10.51 -4.30 9.17
CA TRP A 52 10.89 -5.13 8.03
C TRP A 52 9.85 -5.09 6.89
N ILE A 53 8.56 -5.17 7.21
CA ILE A 53 7.48 -5.06 6.20
C ILE A 53 7.52 -3.66 5.56
N LEU A 54 7.62 -2.60 6.37
CA LEU A 54 7.67 -1.21 5.90
C LEU A 54 8.82 -0.98 4.92
N TYR A 55 10.02 -1.49 5.23
CA TYR A 55 11.17 -1.40 4.35
C TYR A 55 10.91 -2.02 2.97
N ARG A 56 10.23 -3.19 2.91
CA ARG A 56 9.91 -3.88 1.64
C ARG A 56 8.92 -3.13 0.75
N ILE A 57 8.19 -2.17 1.29
CA ILE A 57 7.18 -1.38 0.57
C ILE A 57 7.61 0.07 0.34
N ASP A 58 8.92 0.33 0.39
CA ASP A 58 9.51 1.66 0.17
C ASP A 58 9.16 2.69 1.27
N VAL A 59 8.90 2.21 2.50
CA VAL A 59 8.75 3.03 3.71
C VAL A 59 9.99 2.84 4.58
N SER A 60 10.84 3.85 4.65
CA SER A 60 12.05 3.78 5.48
C SER A 60 11.72 3.75 6.97
N GLU A 61 12.55 3.05 7.75
CA GLU A 61 12.46 3.02 9.21
C GLU A 61 12.42 4.43 9.82
N GLN A 62 13.17 5.38 9.25
CA GLN A 62 13.14 6.78 9.70
C GLN A 62 11.73 7.39 9.55
N LYS A 63 11.02 7.14 8.46
CA LYS A 63 9.64 7.62 8.27
C LYS A 63 8.67 6.92 9.21
N ALA A 64 8.86 5.61 9.42
CA ALA A 64 8.07 4.85 10.37
C ALA A 64 8.23 5.42 11.79
N LYS A 65 9.47 5.58 12.26
CA LYS A 65 9.77 6.16 13.56
C LYS A 65 9.30 7.61 13.69
N ALA A 66 9.38 8.40 12.62
CA ALA A 66 8.83 9.75 12.61
C ALA A 66 7.32 9.74 12.82
N ALA A 67 6.58 8.88 12.11
CA ALA A 67 5.14 8.71 12.29
C ALA A 67 4.77 8.19 13.69
N LEU A 68 5.63 7.37 14.31
CA LEU A 68 5.45 6.91 15.69
C LEU A 68 5.77 7.97 16.74
N ALA A 69 6.72 8.86 16.47
CA ALA A 69 7.13 9.94 17.36
C ALA A 69 6.30 11.21 17.17
N GLU A 70 5.51 11.29 16.11
CA GLU A 70 4.64 12.41 15.81
C GLU A 70 3.58 12.53 16.91
N LYS A 71 3.62 13.65 17.63
CA LYS A 71 2.58 14.00 18.60
C LYS A 71 1.37 14.56 17.85
N SER A 72 0.59 13.66 17.28
CA SER A 72 -0.71 13.95 16.69
C SER A 72 -1.82 13.55 17.66
N ASP A 73 -3.01 14.10 17.49
CA ASP A 73 -4.24 13.61 18.14
C ASP A 73 -4.66 12.24 17.60
N GLN A 74 -4.06 11.80 16.49
CA GLN A 74 -4.32 10.50 15.87
C GLN A 74 -3.38 9.41 16.39
N PRO A 75 -3.87 8.17 16.58
CA PRO A 75 -3.03 7.03 16.94
C PRO A 75 -1.94 6.76 15.89
N PRO A 76 -0.71 6.39 16.29
CA PRO A 76 0.38 6.14 15.36
C PRO A 76 0.09 5.08 14.28
N ALA A 77 -0.72 4.06 14.63
CA ALA A 77 -1.15 3.05 13.67
C ALA A 77 -2.03 3.62 12.54
N GLU A 78 -2.85 4.64 12.81
CA GLU A 78 -3.65 5.31 11.79
C GLU A 78 -2.76 6.12 10.83
N VAL A 79 -1.82 6.88 11.39
CA VAL A 79 -0.85 7.66 10.60
C VAL A 79 -0.03 6.73 9.69
N LEU A 80 0.43 5.60 10.23
CA LEU A 80 1.14 4.59 9.46
C LEU A 80 0.26 3.96 8.37
N ALA A 81 -1.00 3.61 8.68
CA ALA A 81 -1.93 3.04 7.71
C ALA A 81 -2.12 3.97 6.51
N ASP A 82 -2.33 5.26 6.77
CA ASP A 82 -2.51 6.27 5.72
C ASP A 82 -1.25 6.40 4.86
N LEU A 83 -0.07 6.43 5.48
CA LEU A 83 1.21 6.49 4.79
C LEU A 83 1.42 5.25 3.88
N ILE A 84 1.10 4.06 4.38
CA ILE A 84 1.19 2.81 3.64
C ILE A 84 0.24 2.82 2.44
N ILE A 85 -1.02 3.17 2.66
CA ILE A 85 -2.05 3.21 1.61
C ILE A 85 -1.65 4.22 0.54
N GLN A 86 -1.21 5.41 0.92
CA GLN A 86 -0.76 6.43 -0.02
C GLN A 86 0.41 5.93 -0.89
N ARG A 87 1.37 5.22 -0.28
CA ARG A 87 2.51 4.61 -1.00
C ARG A 87 2.05 3.54 -1.98
N GLN A 88 1.15 2.65 -1.57
CA GLN A 88 0.63 1.61 -2.46
C GLN A 88 -0.23 2.19 -3.58
N TRP A 89 -0.98 3.25 -3.28
CA TRP A 89 -1.78 3.98 -4.27
C TRP A 89 -0.90 4.60 -5.35
N GLN A 90 0.22 5.24 -4.98
CA GLN A 90 1.18 5.77 -5.97
C GLN A 90 1.74 4.67 -6.87
N LYS A 91 2.04 3.48 -6.33
CA LYS A 91 2.48 2.32 -7.11
C LYS A 91 1.38 1.80 -8.04
N ALA A 92 0.13 1.78 -7.57
CA ALA A 92 -1.03 1.39 -8.36
C ALA A 92 -1.25 2.34 -9.55
N VAL A 93 -1.23 3.66 -9.32
CA VAL A 93 -1.33 4.67 -10.37
C VAL A 93 -0.20 4.53 -11.38
N THR A 94 1.04 4.38 -10.89
CA THR A 94 2.21 4.20 -11.74
C THR A 94 2.04 2.97 -12.64
N ARG A 95 1.66 1.82 -12.06
CA ARG A 95 1.42 0.57 -12.79
C ARG A 95 0.35 0.71 -13.87
N LEU A 96 -0.72 1.44 -13.60
CA LEU A 96 -1.79 1.69 -14.56
C LEU A 96 -1.37 2.63 -15.68
N ASN A 97 -0.65 3.71 -15.35
CA ASN A 97 -0.12 4.65 -16.35
C ASN A 97 0.85 3.96 -17.33
N TYR A 98 1.73 3.09 -16.85
CA TYR A 98 2.59 2.28 -17.73
C TYR A 98 1.79 1.29 -18.60
N ARG A 99 0.73 0.67 -18.04
CA ARG A 99 -0.12 -0.26 -18.79
C ARG A 99 -0.93 0.45 -19.89
N SER A 100 -1.28 1.72 -19.69
CA SER A 100 -1.95 2.56 -20.70
C SER A 100 -0.96 3.12 -21.73
N GLY A 101 0.24 3.54 -21.33
CA GLY A 101 1.27 4.05 -22.24
C GLY A 101 1.92 2.99 -23.14
N MET A 102 1.85 1.71 -22.76
CA MET A 102 2.26 0.60 -23.64
C MET A 102 1.26 0.37 -24.79
N LYS A 103 -0.03 0.76 -24.63
CA LYS A 103 -1.04 0.57 -25.68
C LYS A 103 -0.95 1.57 -26.83
N GLU A 104 -0.15 2.64 -26.71
CA GLU A 104 0.01 3.65 -27.76
C GLU A 104 1.30 3.50 -28.59
N ASN A 105 2.14 2.48 -28.33
CA ASN A 105 3.41 2.29 -29.06
C ASN A 105 3.53 0.92 -29.77
N ASP A 106 2.43 0.19 -29.98
CA ASP A 106 2.41 -1.04 -30.80
C ASP A 106 1.94 -0.76 -32.24
N ASP A 107 2.27 0.40 -32.81
CA ASP A 107 2.20 0.69 -34.26
C ASP A 107 3.41 1.52 -34.70
N ASP A 108 4.62 1.06 -34.35
CA ASP A 108 5.83 1.54 -35.02
C ASP A 108 6.57 0.35 -35.62
N SER A 109 6.58 0.36 -36.96
CA SER A 109 7.31 -0.56 -37.80
C SER A 109 8.76 -0.66 -37.34
N PHE A 110 9.23 -1.87 -37.03
CA PHE A 110 10.66 -2.13 -36.84
C PHE A 110 11.40 -1.81 -38.15
N PRO A 111 12.38 -0.87 -38.17
CA PRO A 111 13.29 -0.74 -39.30
C PRO A 111 14.34 -1.85 -39.25
N GLU A 112 14.66 -2.35 -40.43
CA GLU A 112 15.57 -3.47 -40.72
C GLU A 112 16.98 -3.32 -40.13
N HIS A 113 17.56 -4.46 -39.75
CA HIS A 113 19.00 -4.73 -39.85
C HIS A 113 19.23 -6.12 -40.45
#